data_AF-A0A540LWL8-F1
#
_entry.id   AF-A0A540LWL8-F1
#
_cell.length_a   1.000
_cell.length_b   1.000
_cell.length_c   1.000
_cell.angle_alpha   90.00
_cell.angle_beta   90.00
_cell.angle_gamma   90.00
#
_symmetry.space_group_name_H-M   'P 1'
#
loop_
_entity.id
_entity.type
_entity.pdbx_description
1 polymer ?
#
loop_
_entity_poly.entity_id
_entity_poly.type
_entity_poly.pdbx_seq_one_letter_code
_entity_poly.pdbx_strand_id
1 'polypeptide(L)'
;MEEEKRIMHYSSSQKILLVGEGNFSFAASLATAFGSANNIVATSLDSKESFMGKHPDAVRTLKTLKGMGCVVLHQVDVDTMSQHPRLAAKLFDRIVFNFPHAGFFGWEHQRFQIELHQDLVKRFFAAASEMLTGRGEVHVTHKTGNPFSRWNIVKLAEEVGLYLVEEAPFKRADYPGYLNKKGSGRKCNRTFRVGQCSTYKFAKLPLQLLVLESPY
;
A
#
# COMPACT_ATOMS: atom_id res chain seq x y z
N MET A 1 -3.46 29.77 2.79
CA MET A 1 -3.41 28.29 2.85
C MET A 1 -3.79 27.81 1.47
N GLU A 2 -3.01 26.91 0.86
CA GLU A 2 -3.41 26.31 -0.42
C GLU A 2 -4.71 25.50 -0.24
N GLU A 3 -5.55 25.48 -1.27
CA GLU A 3 -6.79 24.71 -1.28
C GLU A 3 -6.51 23.20 -1.25
N GLU A 4 -7.28 22.44 -0.46
CA GLU A 4 -7.15 20.99 -0.36
C GLU A 4 -7.53 20.33 -1.70
N LYS A 5 -6.59 19.59 -2.28
CA LYS A 5 -6.82 18.83 -3.52
C LYS A 5 -7.01 17.36 -3.19
N ARG A 6 -7.94 16.72 -3.89
CA ARG A 6 -8.35 15.34 -3.62
C ARG A 6 -8.36 14.49 -4.87
N ILE A 7 -8.04 13.22 -4.70
CA ILE A 7 -8.23 12.16 -5.69
C ILE A 7 -8.77 10.93 -4.97
N MET A 8 -9.99 10.54 -5.31
CA MET A 8 -10.71 9.45 -4.65
C MET A 8 -10.73 9.63 -3.11
N HIS A 9 -10.02 8.76 -2.39
CA HIS A 9 -9.99 8.73 -0.93
C HIS A 9 -8.73 9.39 -0.33
N TYR A 10 -7.91 10.00 -1.18
CA TYR A 10 -6.65 10.64 -0.80
C TYR A 10 -6.71 12.16 -0.97
N SER A 11 -5.99 12.86 -0.12
CA SER A 11 -5.97 14.32 -0.05
C SER A 11 -4.55 14.86 0.13
N SER A 12 -4.31 16.06 -0.40
CA SER A 12 -3.05 16.80 -0.23
C SER A 12 -2.76 17.20 1.21
N SER A 13 -3.75 17.15 2.11
CA SER A 13 -3.58 17.42 3.55
C SER A 13 -3.12 16.20 4.37
N GLN A 14 -3.19 15.00 3.79
CA GLN A 14 -2.82 13.75 4.47
C GLN A 14 -1.33 13.43 4.32
N LYS A 15 -0.71 12.87 5.37
CA LYS A 15 0.60 12.21 5.26
C LYS A 15 0.42 10.79 4.74
N ILE A 16 1.00 10.48 3.59
CA ILE A 16 0.77 9.23 2.86
C ILE A 16 2.06 8.42 2.74
N LEU A 17 2.02 7.17 3.19
CA LEU A 17 3.04 6.16 2.92
C LEU A 17 2.52 5.18 1.88
N LEU A 18 3.22 5.04 0.76
CA LEU A 18 2.92 4.08 -0.30
C LEU A 18 3.96 2.96 -0.25
N VAL A 19 3.51 1.74 0.02
CA VAL A 19 4.35 0.59 0.29
C VAL A 19 4.36 -0.34 -0.93
N GLY A 20 5.56 -0.78 -1.34
CA GLY A 20 5.71 -1.77 -2.40
C GLY A 20 5.35 -1.25 -3.80
N GLU A 21 5.64 0.01 -4.09
CA GLU A 21 5.41 0.61 -5.41
C GLU A 21 6.15 -0.17 -6.50
N GLY A 22 5.42 -0.64 -7.51
CA GLY A 22 5.99 -1.40 -8.62
C GLY A 22 6.82 -0.54 -9.58
N ASN A 23 6.24 0.52 -10.15
CA ASN A 23 6.97 1.49 -10.98
C ASN A 23 6.73 2.95 -10.54
N PHE A 24 6.28 3.14 -9.29
CA PHE A 24 5.95 4.44 -8.70
C PHE A 24 4.85 5.25 -9.41
N SER A 25 4.11 4.64 -10.34
CA SER A 25 3.07 5.36 -11.10
C SER A 25 1.83 5.69 -10.28
N PHE A 26 1.55 4.95 -9.21
CA PHE A 26 0.45 5.30 -8.31
C PHE A 26 0.81 6.56 -7.52
N ALA A 27 2.01 6.60 -6.93
CA ALA A 27 2.56 7.79 -6.29
C ALA A 27 2.53 9.01 -7.23
N ALA A 28 2.94 8.85 -8.49
CA ALA A 28 2.93 9.93 -9.47
C ALA A 28 1.52 10.42 -9.83
N SER A 29 0.54 9.52 -9.87
CA SER A 29 -0.87 9.87 -10.07
C SER A 29 -1.39 10.75 -8.94
N LEU A 30 -1.15 10.36 -7.69
CA LEU A 30 -1.51 11.17 -6.52
C LEU A 30 -0.80 12.52 -6.51
N ALA A 31 0.52 12.51 -6.74
CA ALA A 31 1.33 13.73 -6.78
C ALA A 31 0.83 14.72 -7.83
N THR A 32 0.47 14.23 -9.02
CA THR A 32 -0.06 15.06 -10.11
C THR A 32 -1.40 15.68 -9.72
N ALA A 33 -2.30 14.90 -9.11
CA ALA A 33 -3.60 15.41 -8.65
C ALA A 33 -3.45 16.47 -7.54
N PHE A 34 -2.48 16.30 -6.64
CA PHE A 34 -2.18 17.28 -5.59
C PHE A 34 -1.36 18.48 -6.09
N GLY A 35 -0.71 18.36 -7.25
CA GLY A 35 0.26 19.33 -7.75
C GLY A 35 1.57 19.39 -6.93
N SER A 36 1.75 18.49 -5.97
CA SER A 36 2.96 18.33 -5.15
C SER A 36 3.03 16.89 -4.62
N ALA A 37 4.19 16.47 -4.17
CA ALA A 37 4.39 15.18 -3.50
C ALA A 37 5.05 15.32 -2.12
N ASN A 38 5.07 16.53 -1.53
CA ASN A 38 5.70 16.79 -0.23
C ASN A 38 5.11 15.97 0.92
N ASN A 39 3.85 15.54 0.77
CA ASN A 39 3.12 14.73 1.73
C ASN A 39 3.20 13.21 1.45
N ILE A 40 3.97 12.78 0.44
CA ILE A 40 4.07 11.39 -0.02
C ILE A 40 5.46 10.82 0.25
N VAL A 41 5.50 9.69 0.95
CA VAL A 41 6.64 8.78 1.01
C VAL A 41 6.32 7.55 0.19
N ALA A 42 7.08 7.28 -0.87
CA ALA A 42 6.86 6.13 -1.75
C ALA A 42 8.03 5.14 -1.63
N THR A 43 7.73 3.86 -1.47
CA THR A 43 8.74 2.84 -1.15
C THR A 43 8.72 1.65 -2.11
N SER A 44 9.88 1.02 -2.30
CA SER A 44 10.00 -0.28 -2.96
C SER A 44 10.84 -1.25 -2.12
N LEU A 45 10.60 -2.55 -2.31
CA LEU A 45 11.36 -3.61 -1.63
C LEU A 45 12.78 -3.77 -2.17
N ASP A 46 12.96 -3.67 -3.49
CA ASP A 46 14.27 -3.83 -4.12
C ASP A 46 15.25 -2.71 -3.72
N SER A 47 16.55 -3.01 -3.77
CA SER A 47 17.58 -1.96 -3.81
C SER A 47 17.39 -1.06 -5.01
N LYS A 48 17.91 0.17 -4.94
CA LYS A 48 17.82 1.12 -6.05
C LYS A 48 18.40 0.52 -7.33
N GLU A 49 19.53 -0.15 -7.25
CA GLU A 49 20.22 -0.76 -8.39
C GLU A 49 19.39 -1.89 -9.00
N SER A 50 18.89 -2.82 -8.16
CA SER A 50 18.02 -3.93 -8.60
C SER A 50 16.72 -3.40 -9.22
N PHE A 51 16.10 -2.42 -8.57
CA PHE A 51 14.89 -1.77 -9.02
C PHE A 51 15.07 -1.15 -10.40
N MET A 52 16.13 -0.38 -10.61
CA MET A 52 16.39 0.30 -11.88
C MET A 52 16.66 -0.68 -13.03
N GLY A 53 17.29 -1.83 -12.73
CA GLY A 53 17.45 -2.91 -13.71
C GLY A 53 16.12 -3.59 -14.08
N LYS A 54 15.22 -3.78 -13.11
CA LYS A 54 13.90 -4.40 -13.33
C LYS A 54 12.91 -3.44 -14.00
N HIS A 55 12.92 -2.17 -13.62
CA HIS A 55 11.92 -1.17 -14.00
C HIS A 55 12.55 0.06 -14.69
N PRO A 56 13.18 -0.11 -15.86
CA PRO A 56 13.78 1.02 -16.59
C PRO A 56 12.74 2.07 -17.01
N ASP A 57 11.46 1.69 -17.14
CA ASP A 57 10.35 2.61 -17.43
C ASP A 57 10.00 3.53 -16.24
N ALA A 58 10.43 3.20 -15.02
CA ALA A 58 10.17 4.01 -13.82
C ALA A 58 11.12 5.22 -13.68
N VAL A 59 12.20 5.30 -14.47
CA VAL A 59 13.21 6.38 -14.37
C VAL A 59 12.56 7.77 -14.43
N ARG A 60 11.69 7.99 -15.42
CA ARG A 60 11.01 9.27 -15.62
C ARG A 60 10.07 9.57 -14.44
N THR A 61 9.29 8.57 -14.02
CA THR A 61 8.37 8.67 -12.88
C THR A 61 9.10 9.07 -11.60
N LEU A 62 10.23 8.41 -11.31
CA LEU A 62 11.07 8.72 -10.15
C LEU A 62 11.66 10.13 -10.21
N LYS A 63 12.11 10.58 -11.38
CA LYS A 63 12.63 11.94 -11.56
C LYS A 63 11.54 12.98 -11.30
N THR A 64 10.35 12.78 -11.86
CA THR A 64 9.18 13.66 -11.63
C THR A 64 8.81 13.70 -10.15
N LEU A 65 8.66 12.55 -9.50
CA LEU A 65 8.29 12.46 -8.08
C LEU A 65 9.28 13.21 -7.19
N LYS A 66 10.59 13.01 -7.39
CA LYS A 66 11.62 13.74 -6.64
C LYS A 66 11.57 15.24 -6.89
N GLY A 67 11.34 15.66 -8.14
CA GLY A 67 11.16 17.07 -8.50
C GLY A 67 9.91 17.70 -7.87
N MET A 68 8.88 16.90 -7.57
CA MET A 68 7.67 17.32 -6.87
C MET A 68 7.78 17.23 -5.33
N GLY A 69 8.95 16.85 -4.80
CA GLY A 69 9.20 16.77 -3.36
C GLY A 69 8.88 15.43 -2.69
N CYS A 70 8.59 14.38 -3.47
CA CYS A 70 8.36 13.04 -2.93
C CYS A 70 9.62 12.50 -2.26
N VAL A 71 9.46 11.92 -1.06
CA VAL A 71 10.50 11.08 -0.48
C VAL A 71 10.39 9.68 -1.08
N VAL A 72 11.38 9.28 -1.87
CA VAL A 72 11.48 7.93 -2.43
C VAL A 72 12.48 7.11 -1.62
N LEU A 73 12.03 5.96 -1.10
CA LEU A 73 12.87 5.02 -0.36
C LEU A 73 12.91 3.66 -1.07
N HIS A 74 14.06 3.01 -1.02
CA HIS A 74 14.27 1.65 -1.53
C HIS A 74 14.65 0.76 -0.34
N GLN A 75 14.57 -0.57 -0.49
CA GLN A 75 14.82 -1.54 0.58
C GLN A 75 13.93 -1.35 1.81
N VAL A 76 12.65 -1.04 1.58
CA VAL A 76 11.65 -1.00 2.64
C VAL A 76 10.87 -2.31 2.60
N ASP A 77 11.14 -3.16 3.58
CA ASP A 77 10.41 -4.41 3.82
C ASP A 77 9.23 -4.15 4.77
N VAL A 78 8.08 -4.78 4.51
CA VAL A 78 6.89 -4.63 5.36
C VAL A 78 7.13 -5.13 6.78
N ASP A 79 8.05 -6.06 6.97
CA ASP A 79 8.39 -6.64 8.27
C ASP A 79 9.19 -5.68 9.16
N THR A 80 9.88 -4.72 8.53
CA THR A 80 10.84 -3.83 9.21
C THR A 80 10.56 -2.35 8.96
N MET A 81 9.51 -2.01 8.21
CA MET A 81 9.24 -0.62 7.82
C MET A 81 8.98 0.31 9.01
N SER A 82 8.41 -0.19 10.11
CA SER A 82 8.22 0.58 11.36
C SER A 82 9.55 0.88 12.08
N GLN A 83 10.62 0.15 11.75
CA GLN A 83 11.96 0.33 12.30
C GLN A 83 12.90 1.05 11.34
N HIS A 84 12.49 1.25 10.08
CA HIS A 84 13.33 1.88 9.08
C HIS A 84 13.72 3.30 9.53
N PRO A 85 15.02 3.70 9.52
CA PRO A 85 15.47 4.95 10.16
C PRO A 85 14.77 6.23 9.67
N ARG A 86 14.31 6.24 8.42
CA ARG A 86 13.57 7.39 7.84
C ARG A 86 12.06 7.37 8.07
N LEU A 87 11.53 6.27 8.62
CA LEU A 87 10.11 6.04 8.86
C LEU A 87 9.77 5.89 10.36
N ALA A 88 10.67 5.35 11.18
CA ALA A 88 10.39 4.96 12.57
C ALA A 88 9.82 6.07 13.46
N ALA A 89 10.16 7.34 13.20
CA ALA A 89 9.64 8.48 13.95
C ALA A 89 8.44 9.18 13.27
N LYS A 90 7.81 8.54 12.27
CA LYS A 90 6.72 9.13 11.48
C LYS A 90 5.42 8.36 11.69
N LEU A 91 4.34 9.12 11.84
CA LEU A 91 2.98 8.62 11.74
C LEU A 91 2.33 9.13 10.45
N PHE A 92 1.45 8.31 9.88
CA PHE A 92 0.80 8.54 8.60
C PHE A 92 -0.72 8.52 8.74
N ASP A 93 -1.38 9.39 7.98
CA ASP A 93 -2.83 9.39 7.87
C ASP A 93 -3.30 8.28 6.93
N ARG A 94 -2.49 7.92 5.94
CA ARG A 94 -2.76 6.84 5.00
C ARG A 94 -1.51 5.99 4.80
N ILE A 95 -1.64 4.68 4.98
CA ILE A 95 -0.60 3.70 4.62
C ILE A 95 -1.21 2.75 3.59
N VAL A 96 -0.68 2.76 2.37
CA VAL A 96 -1.32 2.11 1.21
C VAL A 96 -0.43 0.98 0.69
N PHE A 97 -1.01 -0.20 0.50
CA PHE A 97 -0.35 -1.33 -0.18
C PHE A 97 -1.26 -1.89 -1.29
N ASN A 98 -0.92 -1.56 -2.53
CA ASN A 98 -1.71 -1.94 -3.70
C ASN A 98 -1.29 -3.30 -4.25
N PHE A 99 -2.23 -4.24 -4.28
CA PHE A 99 -2.03 -5.61 -4.78
C PHE A 99 -0.81 -6.31 -4.16
N PRO A 100 -0.78 -6.47 -2.82
CA PRO A 100 0.30 -7.16 -2.13
C PRO A 100 0.54 -8.56 -2.72
N HIS A 101 1.80 -8.97 -2.84
CA HIS A 101 2.15 -10.27 -3.40
C HIS A 101 3.49 -10.78 -2.86
N ALA A 102 3.51 -12.03 -2.39
CA ALA A 102 4.67 -12.65 -1.73
C ALA A 102 5.68 -13.28 -2.72
N GLY A 103 5.63 -12.88 -4.00
CA GLY A 103 6.33 -13.58 -5.07
C GLY A 103 5.70 -14.92 -5.47
N PHE A 104 6.32 -15.60 -6.44
CA PHE A 104 5.79 -16.83 -7.06
C PHE A 104 6.62 -18.05 -6.62
N PHE A 105 6.14 -18.76 -5.60
CA PHE A 105 6.68 -20.05 -5.14
C PHE A 105 5.80 -21.23 -5.60
N GLY A 106 4.55 -20.94 -5.99
CA GLY A 106 3.58 -21.86 -6.57
C GLY A 106 2.55 -21.15 -7.44
N TRP A 107 1.46 -21.84 -7.71
CA TRP A 107 0.30 -21.27 -8.40
C TRP A 107 -0.60 -20.52 -7.42
N GLU A 108 -1.19 -19.42 -7.87
CA GLU A 108 -2.06 -18.51 -7.08
C GLU A 108 -3.23 -19.20 -6.33
N HIS A 109 -3.68 -20.37 -6.80
CA HIS A 109 -4.79 -21.11 -6.18
C HIS A 109 -4.33 -22.18 -5.18
N GLN A 110 -3.03 -22.49 -5.12
CA GLN A 110 -2.48 -23.48 -4.21
C GLN A 110 -2.49 -22.96 -2.78
N ARG A 111 -2.82 -23.84 -1.83
CA ARG A 111 -2.97 -23.50 -0.41
C ARG A 111 -1.71 -22.84 0.16
N PHE A 112 -0.53 -23.44 -0.05
CA PHE A 112 0.72 -22.89 0.48
C PHE A 112 1.04 -21.49 -0.07
N GLN A 113 0.74 -21.24 -1.35
CA GLN A 113 0.97 -19.94 -1.97
C GLN A 113 0.03 -18.88 -1.39
N ILE A 114 -1.23 -19.25 -1.13
CA ILE A 114 -2.20 -18.40 -0.44
C ILE A 114 -1.73 -18.11 0.99
N GLU A 115 -1.23 -19.11 1.73
CA GLU A 115 -0.72 -18.91 3.10
C GLU A 115 0.45 -17.91 3.13
N LEU A 116 1.39 -17.99 2.18
CA LEU A 116 2.47 -17.00 2.04
C LEU A 116 1.96 -15.58 1.78
N HIS A 117 0.88 -15.45 0.99
CA HIS A 117 0.26 -14.16 0.73
C HIS A 117 -0.47 -13.59 1.94
N GLN A 118 -1.18 -14.44 2.68
CA GLN A 118 -1.87 -14.05 3.91
C GLN A 118 -0.85 -13.57 4.96
N ASP A 119 0.23 -14.31 5.10
CA ASP A 119 1.32 -14.03 6.03
C ASP A 119 2.00 -12.68 5.72
N LEU A 120 2.30 -12.39 4.45
CA LEU A 120 2.78 -11.08 4.01
C LEU A 120 1.82 -9.94 4.39
N VAL A 121 0.52 -10.11 4.10
CA VAL A 121 -0.49 -9.08 4.35
C VAL A 121 -0.69 -8.85 5.84
N LYS A 122 -0.68 -9.91 6.65
CA LYS A 122 -0.81 -9.82 8.11
C LYS A 122 0.38 -9.08 8.73
N ARG A 123 1.61 -9.35 8.29
CA ARG A 123 2.80 -8.61 8.77
C ARG A 123 2.78 -7.15 8.35
N PHE A 124 2.36 -6.86 7.13
CA PHE A 124 2.12 -5.49 6.70
C PHE A 124 1.11 -4.77 7.60
N PHE A 125 -0.04 -5.40 7.90
CA PHE A 125 -1.03 -4.80 8.79
C PHE A 125 -0.47 -4.52 10.18
N ALA A 126 0.29 -5.46 10.76
CA ALA A 126 0.92 -5.29 12.06
C ALA A 126 1.84 -4.06 12.08
N ALA A 127 2.79 -3.98 11.16
CA ALA A 127 3.72 -2.85 11.06
C ALA A 127 3.00 -1.53 10.71
N ALA A 128 2.01 -1.55 9.82
CA ALA A 128 1.24 -0.36 9.46
C ALA A 128 0.45 0.18 10.66
N SER A 129 -0.11 -0.70 11.49
CA SER A 129 -0.86 -0.30 12.68
C SER A 129 -0.02 0.56 13.64
N GLU A 130 1.27 0.26 13.80
CA GLU A 130 2.18 1.02 14.67
C GLU A 130 2.46 2.42 14.13
N MET A 131 2.28 2.63 12.83
CA MET A 131 2.67 3.83 12.10
C MET A 131 1.49 4.75 11.77
N LEU A 132 0.28 4.46 12.26
CA LEU A 132 -0.91 5.28 12.01
C LEU A 132 -1.00 6.48 12.97
N THR A 133 -1.49 7.62 12.45
CA THR A 133 -2.06 8.68 13.30
C THR A 133 -3.35 8.19 13.98
N GLY A 134 -3.85 8.91 14.98
CA GLY A 134 -5.07 8.53 15.70
C GLY A 134 -6.33 8.40 14.84
N ARG A 135 -6.36 9.03 13.65
CA ARG A 135 -7.43 8.90 12.63
C ARG A 135 -6.89 8.32 11.31
N GLY A 136 -5.74 7.64 11.38
CA GLY A 136 -5.08 7.07 10.23
C GLY A 136 -5.81 5.82 9.73
N GLU A 137 -5.65 5.53 8.44
CA GLU A 137 -6.21 4.34 7.81
C GLU A 137 -5.12 3.55 7.06
N VAL A 138 -5.19 2.23 7.15
CA VAL A 138 -4.45 1.31 6.26
C VAL A 138 -5.34 0.98 5.08
N HIS A 139 -4.83 1.17 3.85
CA HIS A 139 -5.56 0.88 2.62
C HIS A 139 -4.90 -0.27 1.88
N VAL A 140 -5.64 -1.34 1.63
CA VAL A 140 -5.17 -2.47 0.80
C VAL A 140 -6.07 -2.61 -0.40
N THR A 141 -5.50 -2.44 -1.60
CA THR A 141 -6.23 -2.74 -2.84
C THR A 141 -6.01 -4.19 -3.22
N HIS A 142 -7.08 -4.97 -3.34
CA HIS A 142 -6.99 -6.40 -3.55
C HIS A 142 -8.10 -6.93 -4.46
N LYS A 143 -7.82 -8.04 -5.14
CA LYS A 143 -8.78 -8.72 -6.01
C LYS A 143 -9.83 -9.44 -5.18
N THR A 144 -11.08 -9.38 -5.63
CA THR A 144 -12.23 -9.95 -4.90
C THR A 144 -12.69 -11.30 -5.44
N GLY A 145 -12.22 -11.71 -6.62
CA GLY A 145 -12.54 -13.02 -7.20
C GLY A 145 -11.65 -14.16 -6.68
N ASN A 146 -12.08 -15.41 -6.84
CA ASN A 146 -11.26 -16.60 -6.56
C ASN A 146 -10.02 -16.66 -7.48
N PRO A 147 -8.83 -17.07 -6.99
CA PRO A 147 -8.53 -17.54 -5.63
C PRO A 147 -8.24 -16.43 -4.60
N PHE A 148 -8.15 -15.18 -5.03
CA PHE A 148 -7.75 -14.05 -4.20
C PHE A 148 -8.69 -13.81 -3.02
N SER A 149 -10.00 -14.02 -3.18
CA SER A 149 -10.95 -13.94 -2.06
C SER A 149 -10.60 -14.85 -0.87
N ARG A 150 -9.89 -15.96 -1.10
CA ARG A 150 -9.46 -16.90 -0.04
C ARG A 150 -8.39 -16.32 0.87
N TRP A 151 -7.78 -15.19 0.53
CA TRP A 151 -6.81 -14.52 1.38
C TRP A 151 -7.49 -13.94 2.63
N ASN A 152 -8.78 -13.63 2.55
CA ASN A 152 -9.60 -13.12 3.67
C ASN A 152 -8.91 -11.97 4.43
N ILE A 153 -8.55 -10.92 3.69
CA ILE A 153 -7.73 -9.82 4.22
C ILE A 153 -8.41 -9.04 5.34
N VAL A 154 -9.74 -9.08 5.44
CA VAL A 154 -10.48 -8.48 6.55
C VAL A 154 -10.14 -9.21 7.85
N LYS A 155 -10.23 -10.54 7.86
CA LYS A 155 -9.85 -11.36 9.02
C LYS A 155 -8.38 -11.14 9.41
N LEU A 156 -7.48 -11.04 8.42
CA LEU A 156 -6.06 -10.78 8.71
C LEU A 156 -5.82 -9.43 9.39
N ALA A 157 -6.59 -8.41 9.03
CA ALA A 157 -6.53 -7.10 9.68
C ALA A 157 -7.06 -7.18 11.13
N GLU A 158 -8.19 -7.86 11.34
CA GLU A 158 -8.80 -8.03 12.66
C GLU A 158 -7.86 -8.73 13.65
N GLU A 159 -7.14 -9.77 13.19
CA GLU A 159 -6.14 -10.50 13.98
C GLU A 159 -4.98 -9.62 14.50
N VAL A 160 -4.82 -8.40 14.00
CA VAL A 160 -3.82 -7.42 14.45
C VAL A 160 -4.43 -6.11 14.91
N GLY A 161 -5.73 -6.11 15.25
CA GLY A 161 -6.43 -4.96 15.85
C GLY A 161 -6.79 -3.84 14.87
N LEU A 162 -6.87 -4.15 13.58
CA LEU A 162 -7.38 -3.25 12.54
C LEU A 162 -8.75 -3.73 12.05
N TYR A 163 -9.69 -2.81 11.91
CA TYR A 163 -11.08 -3.13 11.59
C TYR A 163 -11.51 -2.45 10.31
N LEU A 164 -12.32 -3.15 9.50
CA LEU A 164 -12.81 -2.63 8.24
C LEU A 164 -13.74 -1.44 8.46
N VAL A 165 -13.38 -0.30 7.87
CA VAL A 165 -14.21 0.92 7.85
C VAL A 165 -15.04 0.96 6.58
N GLU A 166 -14.43 0.62 5.44
CA GLU A 166 -15.06 0.71 4.13
C GLU A 166 -14.38 -0.25 3.15
N GLU A 167 -15.18 -0.92 2.32
CA GLU A 167 -14.73 -1.55 1.09
C GLU A 167 -15.22 -0.71 -0.10
N ALA A 168 -14.30 -0.05 -0.79
CA ALA A 168 -14.60 0.80 -1.94
C ALA A 168 -14.21 0.10 -3.25
N PRO A 169 -15.07 0.06 -4.29
CA PRO A 169 -14.69 -0.50 -5.58
C PRO A 169 -13.46 0.21 -6.17
N PHE A 170 -12.47 -0.56 -6.63
CA PHE A 170 -11.27 0.01 -7.25
C PHE A 170 -11.38 -0.02 -8.79
N LYS A 171 -11.18 1.12 -9.43
CA LYS A 171 -10.98 1.20 -10.88
C LYS A 171 -9.63 1.85 -11.17
N ARG A 172 -8.79 1.20 -11.98
CA ARG A 172 -7.50 1.76 -12.41
C ARG A 172 -7.65 3.12 -13.10
N ALA A 173 -8.77 3.34 -13.79
CA ALA A 173 -9.06 4.59 -14.51
C ALA A 173 -9.21 5.80 -13.58
N ASP A 174 -9.55 5.58 -12.31
CA ASP A 174 -9.69 6.64 -11.30
C ASP A 174 -8.33 7.24 -10.88
N TYR A 175 -7.23 6.60 -11.29
CA TYR A 175 -5.85 7.03 -11.04
C TYR A 175 -5.13 7.24 -12.38
N PRO A 176 -5.24 8.44 -12.99
CA PRO A 176 -4.61 8.73 -14.27
C PRO A 176 -3.11 8.45 -14.26
N GLY A 177 -2.63 7.71 -15.27
CA GLY A 177 -1.22 7.32 -15.39
C GLY A 177 -0.80 6.09 -14.57
N TYR A 178 -1.67 5.56 -13.68
CA TYR A 178 -1.34 4.37 -12.90
C TYR A 178 -1.24 3.10 -13.76
N LEU A 179 -0.12 2.38 -13.58
CA LEU A 179 0.20 1.11 -14.20
C LEU A 179 0.63 0.10 -13.12
N ASN A 180 -0.23 -0.86 -12.83
CA ASN A 180 0.05 -1.94 -11.88
C ASN A 180 1.16 -2.86 -12.44
N LYS A 181 2.13 -3.24 -11.61
CA LYS A 181 3.26 -4.11 -11.98
C LYS A 181 3.31 -5.36 -11.11
N LYS A 182 3.77 -6.47 -11.67
CA LYS A 182 3.85 -7.76 -10.94
C LYS A 182 4.84 -7.76 -9.77
N GLY A 183 5.89 -6.93 -9.82
CA GLY A 183 6.85 -6.76 -8.72
C GLY A 183 7.80 -7.94 -8.48
N SER A 184 7.51 -9.15 -8.97
CA SER A 184 8.34 -10.33 -8.76
C SER A 184 8.49 -11.23 -10.01
N GLY A 185 9.55 -12.04 -10.02
CA GLY A 185 9.91 -12.98 -11.08
C GLY A 185 10.42 -12.33 -12.37
N ARG A 186 10.69 -13.17 -13.39
CA ARG A 186 11.22 -12.73 -14.71
C ARG A 186 10.32 -11.74 -15.46
N LYS A 187 9.05 -11.62 -15.06
CA LYS A 187 8.05 -10.71 -15.65
C LYS A 187 7.63 -9.62 -14.65
N CYS A 188 8.45 -9.30 -13.65
CA CYS A 188 8.17 -8.30 -12.61
C CYS A 188 7.70 -6.95 -13.18
N ASN A 189 8.28 -6.51 -14.31
CA ASN A 189 7.92 -5.24 -14.95
C ASN A 189 6.71 -5.30 -15.90
N ARG A 190 6.06 -6.46 -16.06
CA ARG A 190 4.81 -6.54 -16.82
C ARG A 190 3.64 -6.16 -15.93
N THR A 191 2.58 -5.67 -16.57
CA THR A 191 1.29 -5.50 -15.91
C THR A 191 0.60 -6.85 -15.70
N PHE A 192 -0.43 -6.86 -14.85
CA PHE A 192 -1.31 -8.02 -14.66
C PHE A 192 -2.78 -7.60 -14.83
N ARG A 193 -3.66 -8.56 -15.14
CA ARG A 193 -5.09 -8.31 -15.19
C ARG A 193 -5.60 -8.03 -13.78
N VAL A 194 -6.14 -6.82 -13.58
CA VAL A 194 -6.70 -6.39 -12.30
C VAL A 194 -7.99 -7.15 -11.99
N GLY A 195 -8.94 -7.19 -12.93
CA GLY A 195 -10.22 -7.89 -12.71
C GLY A 195 -11.12 -7.16 -11.72
N GLN A 196 -12.03 -7.88 -11.05
CA GLN A 196 -12.80 -7.34 -9.93
C GLN A 196 -11.90 -7.17 -8.71
N CYS A 197 -11.91 -5.97 -8.13
CA CYS A 197 -11.08 -5.61 -6.99
C CYS A 197 -11.67 -4.42 -6.24
N SER A 198 -11.31 -4.32 -4.97
CA SER A 198 -11.71 -3.26 -4.06
C SER A 198 -10.49 -2.72 -3.31
N THR A 199 -10.58 -1.47 -2.87
CA THR A 199 -9.70 -0.90 -1.85
C THR A 199 -10.39 -1.02 -0.51
N TYR A 200 -9.81 -1.81 0.38
CA TYR A 200 -10.28 -2.00 1.75
C TYR A 200 -9.57 -1.00 2.66
N LYS A 201 -10.33 -0.29 3.47
CA LYS A 201 -9.83 0.74 4.39
C LYS A 201 -10.03 0.26 5.81
N PHE A 202 -8.95 0.21 6.56
CA PHE A 202 -8.93 -0.28 7.94
C PHE A 202 -8.46 0.80 8.89
N ALA A 203 -9.03 0.84 10.08
CA ALA A 203 -8.61 1.74 11.16
C ALA A 203 -8.52 0.99 12.48
N LYS A 204 -7.81 1.58 13.46
CA LYS A 204 -7.87 1.12 14.84
C LYS A 204 -9.24 1.46 15.44
N LEU A 205 -9.73 0.64 16.36
CA LEU A 205 -10.89 1.04 17.16
C LEU A 205 -10.54 2.27 18.01
N PRO A 206 -11.47 3.24 18.13
CA PRO A 206 -11.40 4.24 19.17
C PRO A 206 -11.19 3.59 20.54
N LEU A 207 -10.26 4.13 21.34
CA LEU A 207 -9.96 3.63 22.70
C LEU A 207 -11.22 3.46 23.57
N GLN A 208 -12.24 4.29 23.33
CA GLN A 208 -13.52 4.24 24.06
C GLN A 208 -14.33 2.95 23.81
N LEU A 209 -14.20 2.33 22.63
CA LEU A 209 -14.89 1.07 22.32
C LEU A 209 -14.15 -0.15 22.89
N LEU A 210 -12.83 -0.07 23.09
CA LEU A 210 -12.03 -1.15 23.70
C LEU A 210 -12.32 -1.35 25.19
N VAL A 211 -12.80 -0.31 25.89
CA VAL A 211 -13.14 -0.40 27.33
C VAL A 211 -14.48 -1.11 27.55
N LEU A 212 -15.38 -1.10 26.56
CA LEU A 212 -16.69 -1.76 26.65
C LEU A 212 -16.62 -3.28 26.41
N GLU A 213 -15.52 -3.77 25.82
CA GLU A 213 -15.33 -5.19 25.50
C GLU A 213 -14.48 -5.96 26.51
N SER A 214 -14.03 -5.35 27.62
CA SER A 214 -13.35 -6.08 28.70
C SER A 214 -14.39 -6.66 29.67
N PRO A 215 -14.65 -7.98 29.71
CA PRO A 215 -15.38 -8.57 30.81
C PRO A 215 -14.46 -8.52 32.04
N TYR A 216 -15.02 -8.07 33.17
CA TYR A 216 -14.39 -8.28 34.47
C TYR A 216 -14.27 -9.78 34.80
#